data_AF-A0A9P4LV01-F1
#
_entry.id   AF-A0A9P4LV01-F1
#
_cell.length_a   1.000
_cell.length_b   1.000
_cell.length_c   1.000
_cell.angle_alpha   90.00
_cell.angle_beta   90.00
_cell.angle_gamma   90.00
#
_symmetry.space_group_name_H-M   'P 1'
#
loop_
_entity.id
_entity.type
_entity.pdbx_description
1 polymer ?
#
loop_
_entity_poly.entity_id
_entity_poly.type
_entity_poly.pdbx_seq_one_letter_code
_entity_poly.pdbx_strand_id
1 'polypeptide(L)'
;LQDLINILHLIFHRNRNQHRQQLWWRDLSSFRRQLQQHLTDTEVLDGNARNPGVRGGKSTVKKRCDERLGFWAAELVPRWYRSFSQLVASTQFAAIGLVLMAILARVSHLVGITRRYEDQADKEMQRVL
;
A
#
# COMPACT_ATOMS: atom_id res chain seq x y z
N LEU A 1 4.23 -8.07 7.41
CA LEU A 1 3.66 -7.60 6.11
C LEU A 1 2.84 -8.70 5.43
N GLN A 2 3.30 -9.95 5.44
CA GLN A 2 2.57 -11.12 4.94
C GLN A 2 1.13 -11.25 5.49
N ASP A 3 0.93 -11.09 6.80
CA ASP A 3 -0.40 -11.24 7.40
C ASP A 3 -1.41 -10.22 6.87
N LEU A 4 -0.97 -8.99 6.62
CA LEU A 4 -1.83 -7.94 6.03
C LEU A 4 -2.23 -8.30 4.59
N ILE A 5 -1.31 -8.86 3.80
CA ILE A 5 -1.61 -9.35 2.45
C ILE A 5 -2.62 -10.50 2.50
N ASN A 6 -2.48 -11.42 3.45
CA ASN A 6 -3.40 -12.54 3.63
C ASN A 6 -4.81 -12.04 3.97
N ILE A 7 -4.93 -11.12 4.93
CA ILE A 7 -6.21 -10.51 5.29
C ILE A 7 -6.82 -9.79 4.07
N LEU A 8 -6.02 -8.97 3.37
CA LEU A 8 -6.45 -8.25 2.18
C LEU A 8 -6.91 -9.21 1.07
N HIS A 9 -6.24 -10.36 0.92
CA HIS A 9 -6.62 -11.40 -0.03
C HIS A 9 -7.96 -12.05 0.32
N LEU A 10 -8.21 -12.36 1.60
CA LEU A 10 -9.48 -12.92 2.05
C LEU A 10 -10.64 -11.93 1.85
N ILE A 11 -10.44 -10.66 2.19
CA ILE A 11 -11.42 -9.59 1.94
C ILE A 11 -11.70 -9.50 0.44
N PHE A 12 -10.65 -9.49 -0.39
CA PHE A 12 -10.78 -9.41 -1.83
C PHE A 12 -11.51 -10.62 -2.43
N HIS A 13 -11.24 -11.83 -1.93
CA HIS A 13 -11.91 -13.03 -2.43
C HIS A 13 -13.40 -13.02 -2.11
N ARG A 14 -13.75 -12.73 -0.85
CA ARG A 14 -15.15 -12.74 -0.38
C ARG A 14 -16.03 -11.71 -1.10
N ASN A 15 -15.48 -10.52 -1.36
CA ASN A 15 -16.25 -9.37 -1.85
C ASN A 15 -16.22 -9.23 -3.38
N ARG A 16 -15.53 -10.13 -4.10
CA ARG A 16 -15.31 -10.00 -5.55
C ARG A 16 -16.59 -10.00 -6.37
N ASN A 17 -17.56 -10.84 -6.02
CA ASN A 17 -18.77 -11.00 -6.82
C ASN A 17 -19.77 -9.85 -6.61
N GLN A 18 -19.68 -9.15 -5.48
CA GLN A 18 -20.60 -8.05 -5.13
C GLN A 18 -20.10 -6.68 -5.60
N HIS A 19 -18.78 -6.47 -5.65
CA HIS A 19 -18.20 -5.13 -5.77
C HIS A 19 -17.31 -4.91 -6.99
N ARG A 20 -17.23 -5.87 -7.93
CA ARG A 20 -16.30 -5.82 -9.07
C ARG A 20 -16.37 -4.54 -9.91
N GLN A 21 -17.54 -3.89 -9.98
CA GLN A 21 -17.76 -2.67 -10.75
C GLN A 21 -17.59 -1.37 -9.94
N GLN A 22 -17.40 -1.46 -8.63
CA GLN A 22 -17.29 -0.28 -7.78
C GLN A 22 -15.89 0.36 -7.88
N LEU A 23 -15.82 1.69 -7.79
CA LEU A 23 -14.57 2.43 -8.01
C LEU A 23 -13.49 2.05 -6.98
N TRP A 24 -13.87 1.96 -5.70
CA TRP A 24 -12.97 1.55 -4.62
C TRP A 24 -12.43 0.12 -4.80
N TRP A 25 -13.12 -0.74 -5.55
CA TRP A 25 -12.64 -2.08 -5.86
C TRP A 25 -11.39 -2.07 -6.74
N ARG A 26 -11.31 -1.11 -7.67
CA ARG A 26 -10.13 -0.91 -8.52
C ARG A 26 -8.94 -0.44 -7.67
N ASP A 27 -9.19 0.46 -6.74
CA ASP A 27 -8.17 0.98 -5.82
C ASP A 27 -7.68 -0.11 -4.85
N LEU A 28 -8.58 -0.93 -4.29
CA LEU A 28 -8.23 -2.11 -3.51
C LEU A 28 -7.41 -3.13 -4.31
N SER A 29 -7.81 -3.39 -5.56
CA SER A 29 -7.08 -4.29 -6.46
C SER A 29 -5.66 -3.79 -6.72
N SER A 30 -5.52 -2.48 -6.96
CA SER A 30 -4.24 -1.82 -7.18
C SER A 30 -3.37 -1.90 -5.92
N PHE A 31 -3.93 -1.55 -4.76
CA PHE A 31 -3.26 -1.60 -3.47
C PHE A 31 -2.71 -3.00 -3.17
N ARG A 32 -3.54 -4.04 -3.35
CA ARG A 32 -3.11 -5.44 -3.14
C ARG A 32 -1.96 -5.84 -4.05
N ARG A 33 -2.04 -5.52 -5.34
CA ARG A 33 -0.98 -5.84 -6.33
C ARG A 33 0.33 -5.15 -5.99
N GLN A 34 0.26 -3.86 -5.65
CA GLN A 34 1.41 -3.06 -5.25
C GLN A 34 2.08 -3.66 -4.00
N LEU A 35 1.29 -4.03 -2.99
CA LEU A 35 1.79 -4.64 -1.76
C LEU A 35 2.45 -6.01 -2.00
N GLN A 36 1.87 -6.84 -2.88
CA GLN A 36 2.45 -8.12 -3.28
C GLN A 36 3.78 -7.94 -4.02
N GLN A 37 3.87 -6.98 -4.94
CA GLN A 37 5.12 -6.68 -5.64
C GLN A 37 6.21 -6.20 -4.68
N HIS A 38 5.86 -5.29 -3.78
CA HIS A 38 6.81 -4.80 -2.77
C HIS A 38 7.32 -5.93 -1.88
N LEU A 39 6.43 -6.84 -1.45
CA LEU A 39 6.84 -8.02 -0.68
C LEU A 39 7.84 -8.89 -1.47
N THR A 40 7.56 -9.20 -2.73
CA THR A 40 8.48 -9.99 -3.56
C THR A 40 9.85 -9.32 -3.67
N ASP A 41 9.89 -8.00 -3.85
CA ASP A 41 11.17 -7.30 -3.91
C ASP A 41 11.91 -7.29 -2.55
N THR A 42 11.19 -7.17 -1.44
CA THR A 42 11.80 -7.29 -0.09
C THR A 42 12.35 -8.69 0.16
N GLU A 43 11.63 -9.75 -0.24
CA GLU A 43 12.09 -11.13 -0.11
C GLU A 43 13.36 -11.39 -0.94
N VAL A 44 13.49 -10.74 -2.11
CA VAL A 44 14.68 -10.81 -2.96
C VAL A 44 15.86 -10.09 -2.33
N LEU A 45 15.62 -8.95 -1.68
CA LEU A 45 16.66 -8.21 -0.94
C LEU A 45 17.15 -9.01 0.27
N ASP A 46 16.22 -9.64 1.00
CA ASP A 46 16.49 -10.49 2.17
C ASP A 46 17.13 -11.83 1.78
N GLY A 47 17.12 -12.20 0.50
CA GLY A 47 17.66 -13.48 0.01
C GLY A 47 16.74 -14.68 0.27
N ASN A 48 15.51 -14.45 0.73
CA ASN A 48 14.49 -15.47 1.01
C ASN A 48 13.58 -15.77 -0.20
N ALA A 49 13.88 -15.22 -1.38
CA ALA A 49 13.05 -15.36 -2.56
C ALA A 49 12.95 -16.83 -3.02
N ARG A 50 11.73 -17.38 -2.97
CA ARG A 50 11.43 -18.75 -3.40
C ARG A 50 11.65 -19.01 -4.89
N ASN A 51 11.58 -17.96 -5.72
CA ASN A 51 11.86 -18.01 -7.16
C ASN A 51 12.61 -16.74 -7.57
N PRO A 52 13.94 -16.77 -7.76
CA PRO A 52 14.69 -15.62 -8.24
C PRO A 52 14.48 -15.46 -9.75
N GLY A 53 13.27 -15.09 -10.16
CA GLY A 53 12.95 -14.67 -11.53
C GLY A 53 13.31 -13.19 -11.80
N VAL A 54 14.01 -12.54 -10.86
CA VAL A 54 14.27 -11.11 -10.91
C VAL A 54 15.49 -10.82 -11.77
N ARG A 55 15.23 -10.27 -12.96
CA ARG A 55 16.24 -9.66 -13.82
C ARG A 55 16.81 -8.42 -13.11
N GLY A 56 17.99 -8.55 -12.53
CA GLY A 56 18.77 -7.43 -11.96
C GLY A 56 19.38 -7.77 -10.59
N GLY A 57 20.59 -7.26 -10.33
CA GLY A 57 21.25 -7.45 -9.04
C GLY A 57 20.52 -6.78 -7.87
N LYS A 58 20.84 -7.16 -6.63
CA LYS A 58 20.22 -6.62 -5.39
C LYS A 58 20.16 -5.09 -5.33
N SER A 59 21.19 -4.42 -5.84
CA SER A 59 21.26 -2.95 -5.92
C SER A 59 20.13 -2.36 -6.80
N THR A 60 19.87 -2.97 -7.96
CA THR A 60 18.80 -2.54 -8.87
C THR A 60 17.42 -2.73 -8.24
N VAL A 61 17.22 -3.84 -7.52
CA VAL A 61 15.96 -4.14 -6.80
C VAL A 61 15.72 -3.12 -5.69
N LYS A 62 16.78 -2.77 -4.94
CA LYS A 62 16.69 -1.75 -3.88
C LYS A 62 16.28 -0.39 -4.44
N LYS A 63 16.95 0.08 -5.49
CA LYS A 63 16.60 1.35 -6.15
C LYS A 63 15.14 1.36 -6.62
N ARG A 64 14.67 0.28 -7.26
CA ARG A 64 13.27 0.15 -7.70
C ARG A 64 12.29 0.14 -6.52
N CYS A 65 12.65 -0.47 -5.39
CA CYS A 65 11.86 -0.39 -4.17
C CYS A 65 11.72 1.06 -3.72
N ASP A 66 12.84 1.77 -3.57
CA ASP A 66 12.84 3.14 -3.09
C ASP A 66 12.04 4.09 -3.99
N GLU A 67 12.19 3.98 -5.31
CA GLU A 67 11.42 4.73 -6.31
C GLU A 67 9.91 4.45 -6.20
N ARG A 68 9.53 3.17 -6.06
CA ARG A 68 8.14 2.78 -5.87
C ARG A 68 7.56 3.35 -4.59
N LEU A 69 8.31 3.34 -3.49
CA LEU A 69 7.87 3.95 -2.23
C LEU A 69 7.72 5.46 -2.35
N GLY A 70 8.58 6.12 -3.15
CA GLY A 70 8.41 7.52 -3.50
C GLY A 70 7.09 7.77 -4.25
N PHE A 71 6.80 6.96 -5.26
CA PHE A 71 5.54 7.04 -6.00
C PHE A 71 4.31 6.74 -5.14
N TRP A 72 4.42 5.78 -4.21
CA TRP A 72 3.33 5.46 -3.29
C TRP A 72 3.00 6.66 -2.40
N ALA A 73 4.02 7.27 -1.80
CA ALA A 73 3.84 8.44 -0.94
C ALA A 73 3.26 9.64 -1.69
N ALA A 74 3.68 9.87 -2.93
CA ALA A 74 3.23 11.02 -3.71
C ALA A 74 1.80 10.87 -4.26
N GLU A 75 1.46 9.71 -4.81
CA GLU A 75 0.25 9.55 -5.63
C GLU A 75 -0.70 8.47 -5.10
N LEU A 76 -0.18 7.26 -4.82
CA LEU A 76 -1.07 6.12 -4.55
C LEU A 76 -1.70 6.16 -3.16
N VAL A 77 -0.94 6.51 -2.12
CA VAL A 77 -1.44 6.57 -0.74
C VAL A 77 -2.55 7.61 -0.60
N PRO A 78 -2.41 8.86 -1.10
CA PRO A 78 -3.51 9.83 -1.08
C PRO A 78 -4.75 9.34 -1.83
N ARG A 79 -4.55 8.68 -2.99
CA ARG A 79 -5.65 8.13 -3.78
C ARG A 79 -6.39 7.00 -3.05
N TRP A 80 -5.66 6.04 -2.48
CA TRP A 80 -6.23 4.95 -1.69
C TRP A 80 -6.96 5.47 -0.46
N TYR A 81 -6.36 6.44 0.24
CA TYR A 81 -6.98 7.09 1.40
C TYR A 81 -8.33 7.71 1.03
N ARG A 82 -8.41 8.52 -0.04
CA ARG A 82 -9.67 9.15 -0.49
C ARG A 82 -10.74 8.11 -0.83
N SER A 83 -10.35 7.06 -1.55
CA SER A 83 -11.26 6.00 -1.98
C SER A 83 -11.83 5.21 -0.79
N PHE A 84 -10.98 4.85 0.17
CA PHE A 84 -11.39 4.11 1.36
C PHE A 84 -12.12 5.00 2.37
N SER A 85 -11.77 6.29 2.49
CA SER A 85 -12.50 7.23 3.34
C SER A 85 -13.91 7.49 2.82
N GLN A 86 -14.10 7.55 1.49
CA GLN A 86 -15.44 7.59 0.89
C GLN A 86 -16.24 6.33 1.20
N LEU A 87 -15.59 5.16 1.23
CA LEU A 87 -16.23 3.91 1.63
C LEU A 87 -16.64 3.91 3.11
N VAL A 88 -15.84 4.53 3.99
CA VAL A 88 -16.21 4.74 5.40
C VAL A 88 -17.43 5.66 5.52
N ALA A 89 -17.48 6.74 4.73
CA ALA A 89 -18.61 7.65 4.70
C ALA A 89 -19.89 6.99 4.13
N SER A 90 -19.73 5.95 3.31
CA SER A 90 -20.85 5.12 2.87
C SER A 90 -21.30 4.19 4.00
N THR A 91 -22.43 4.49 4.62
CA THR A 91 -23.01 3.72 5.74
C THR A 91 -23.20 2.23 5.41
N GLN A 92 -23.38 1.87 4.14
CA GLN A 92 -23.59 0.48 3.69
C GLN A 92 -22.33 -0.39 3.82
N PHE A 93 -21.14 0.18 3.70
CA PHE A 93 -19.87 -0.56 3.66
C PHE A 93 -18.81 0.00 4.62
N ALA A 94 -19.23 0.81 5.59
CA ALA A 94 -18.34 1.52 6.50
C ALA A 94 -17.36 0.59 7.25
N ALA A 95 -17.81 -0.60 7.65
CA ALA A 95 -16.95 -1.58 8.32
C ALA A 95 -15.78 -2.04 7.43
N ILE A 96 -16.02 -2.32 6.15
CA ILE A 96 -14.94 -2.66 5.21
C ILE A 96 -14.02 -1.46 5.00
N GLY A 97 -14.60 -0.26 4.84
CA GLY A 97 -13.84 0.99 4.74
C GLY A 97 -12.87 1.19 5.90
N LEU A 98 -13.32 1.00 7.14
CA LEU A 98 -12.49 1.16 8.34
C LEU A 98 -11.35 0.13 8.37
N VAL A 99 -11.63 -1.12 8.01
CA VAL A 99 -10.59 -2.16 7.92
C VAL A 99 -9.55 -1.80 6.86
N LEU A 100 -9.98 -1.34 5.68
CA LEU A 100 -9.05 -0.94 4.61
C LEU A 100 -8.20 0.27 5.01
N MET A 101 -8.78 1.25 5.70
CA MET A 101 -8.07 2.41 6.25
C MET A 101 -7.03 2.00 7.30
N ALA A 102 -7.39 1.08 8.21
CA ALA A 102 -6.47 0.55 9.21
C ALA A 102 -5.30 -0.22 8.58
N ILE A 103 -5.58 -1.04 7.56
CA ILE A 103 -4.55 -1.75 6.80
C ILE A 103 -3.65 -0.75 6.07
N LEU A 104 -4.22 0.25 5.41
CA LEU A 104 -3.46 1.30 4.72
C LEU A 104 -2.52 2.03 5.69
N ALA A 105 -3.03 2.47 6.85
CA ALA A 105 -2.22 3.14 7.86
C ALA A 105 -1.08 2.24 8.35
N ARG A 106 -1.36 0.97 8.63
CA ARG A 106 -0.34 0.02 9.10
C ARG A 106 0.71 -0.28 8.03
N VAL A 107 0.32 -0.39 6.76
CA VAL A 107 1.27 -0.57 5.64
C VAL A 107 2.14 0.68 5.50
N SER A 108 1.56 1.88 5.51
CA SER A 108 2.31 3.14 5.42
C SER A 108 3.33 3.28 6.53
N HIS A 109 2.99 2.85 7.75
CA HIS A 109 3.92 2.82 8.87
C HIS A 109 5.05 1.79 8.66
N LEU A 110 4.72 0.53 8.33
CA LEU A 110 5.70 -0.54 8.16
C LEU A 110 6.71 -0.27 7.03
N VAL A 111 6.25 0.38 5.98
CA VAL A 111 7.05 0.68 4.78
C VAL A 111 7.82 2.01 4.95
N GLY A 112 7.59 2.75 6.04
CA GLY A 112 8.28 4.00 6.35
C GLY A 112 7.75 5.22 5.59
N ILE A 113 6.56 5.12 4.97
CA ILE A 113 5.90 6.26 4.31
C ILE A 113 5.46 7.30 5.34
N THR A 114 4.95 6.86 6.49
CA THR A 114 4.54 7.77 7.58
C THR A 114 5.70 8.66 8.02
N ARG A 115 6.89 8.08 8.24
CA ARG A 115 8.10 8.82 8.59
C ARG A 115 8.50 9.82 7.51
N ARG A 116 8.35 9.48 6.22
CA ARG A 116 8.62 10.40 5.12
C ARG A 116 7.68 11.61 5.13
N TYR A 117 6.42 11.43 5.51
CA TYR A 117 5.48 12.55 5.65
C TYR A 117 5.83 13.43 6.85
N GLU A 118 6.22 12.85 7.99
CA GLU A 118 6.71 13.59 9.17
C GLU A 118 7.94 14.43 8.80
N ASP A 119 8.95 13.81 8.19
CA ASP A 119 10.18 14.50 7.75
C ASP A 119 9.88 15.63 6.73
N GLN A 120 8.85 15.48 5.89
CA GLN A 120 8.42 16.51 4.94
C GLN A 120 7.70 17.65 5.66
N ALA A 121 6.78 17.35 6.56
CA ALA A 121 6.06 18.32 7.36
C ALA A 121 7.01 19.16 8.22
N ASP A 122 8.00 18.54 8.87
CA ASP A 122 9.01 19.22 9.67
C ASP A 122 9.85 20.19 8.82
N LYS A 123 10.23 19.79 7.61
CA LYS A 123 10.97 20.65 6.67
C LYS A 123 10.14 21.83 6.18
N GLU A 124 8.84 21.63 5.96
CA GLU A 124 7.94 22.72 5.60
C GLU A 124 7.76 23.69 6.76
N MET A 125 7.59 23.19 7.98
CA MET A 125 7.49 24.01 9.19
C MET A 125 8.75 24.87 9.40
N GLN A 126 9.94 24.29 9.23
CA GLN A 126 11.21 24.99 9.33
C GLN A 126 11.41 26.07 8.25
N ARG A 127 10.73 25.98 7.10
CA ARG A 127 10.82 27.00 6.04
C ARG A 127 9.94 28.22 6.29
N VAL A 128 8.90 28.08 7.11
CA VAL A 128 7.92 29.13 7.40
C VAL A 128 8.34 29.98 8.61
N LEU A 129 9.17 29.43 9.49
CA LEU A 129 9.80 30.12 10.64
C LEU A 129 11.03 30.91 10.20
#